data_AF-A0A9E0SQ04-F1
#
_entry.id   AF-A0A9E0SQ04-F1
#
_cell.length_a   1.000
_cell.length_b   1.000
_cell.length_c   1.000
_cell.angle_alpha   90.00
_cell.angle_beta   90.00
_cell.angle_gamma   90.00
#
_symmetry.space_group_name_H-M   'P 1'
#
loop_
_entity.id
_entity.type
_entity.pdbx_description
1 polymer ?
#
loop_
_entity_poly.entity_id
_entity_poly.type
_entity_poly.pdbx_seq_one_letter_code
_entity_poly.pdbx_strand_id
1 'polypeptide(L)'
;ALLRILTPLIKFRACRDARKVTGDAMEVRGGCGYIEERADPRLVRDAHLGSIWEGTSNIVALDVKRAIKREGSLPVLQEHLRGLLDDTHAIAAAYRQALVDALAGAVKLAERAAQDDGEYLVRQAATALYNCTTAIAMAWEAGKTGSQERLRLSQLVLAHRVLPRDPLNEGGVPAQWVQ
;
A
#
# COMPACT_ATOMS: atom_id res chain seq x y z
N ALA A 1 -4.30 7.47 -17.92
CA ALA A 1 -3.43 6.33 -17.52
C ALA A 1 -3.18 6.28 -16.00
N LEU A 2 -2.68 7.33 -15.33
CA LEU A 2 -2.41 7.26 -13.89
C LEU A 2 -3.66 6.97 -13.01
N LEU A 3 -4.74 7.72 -13.20
CA LEU A 3 -6.02 7.47 -12.51
C LEU A 3 -6.55 6.05 -12.74
N ARG A 4 -6.30 5.49 -13.92
CA ARG A 4 -6.83 4.19 -14.31
C ARG A 4 -6.32 3.06 -13.41
N ILE A 5 -5.06 3.13 -13.01
CA ILE A 5 -4.43 2.15 -12.13
C ILE A 5 -4.59 2.53 -10.66
N LEU A 6 -4.57 3.82 -10.32
CA LEU A 6 -4.73 4.27 -8.93
C LEU A 6 -6.13 3.97 -8.36
N THR A 7 -7.19 4.17 -9.13
CA THR A 7 -8.58 3.91 -8.67
C THR A 7 -8.80 2.46 -8.18
N PRO A 8 -8.45 1.42 -8.95
CA PRO A 8 -8.58 0.05 -8.45
C PRO A 8 -7.58 -0.25 -7.32
N LEU A 9 -6.37 0.32 -7.32
CA LEU A 9 -5.40 0.14 -6.22
C LEU A 9 -5.95 0.66 -4.89
N ILE A 10 -6.50 1.88 -4.86
CA ILE A 10 -7.05 2.46 -3.64
C ILE A 10 -8.29 1.70 -3.17
N LYS A 11 -9.22 1.33 -4.06
CA LYS A 11 -10.39 0.51 -3.70
C LYS A 11 -9.95 -0.84 -3.12
N PHE A 12 -9.02 -1.52 -3.79
CA PHE A 12 -8.51 -2.82 -3.35
C PHE A 12 -7.93 -2.76 -1.94
N ARG A 13 -7.12 -1.73 -1.64
CA ARG A 13 -6.47 -1.64 -0.34
C ARG A 13 -7.39 -1.06 0.73
N ALA A 14 -7.98 0.12 0.51
CA ALA A 14 -8.73 0.84 1.54
C ALA A 14 -9.85 -0.01 2.11
N CYS A 15 -10.57 -0.74 1.26
CA CYS A 15 -11.64 -1.63 1.71
C CYS A 15 -11.14 -2.84 2.50
N ARG A 16 -9.91 -3.33 2.24
CA ARG A 16 -9.31 -4.42 3.03
C ARG A 16 -8.81 -3.91 4.38
N ASP A 17 -8.19 -2.74 4.39
CA ASP A 17 -7.67 -2.13 5.60
C ASP A 17 -8.80 -1.67 6.52
N ALA A 18 -9.92 -1.19 5.99
CA ALA A 18 -11.10 -0.83 6.78
C ALA A 18 -11.59 -1.99 7.67
N ARG A 19 -11.64 -3.22 7.15
CA ARG A 19 -12.01 -4.41 7.93
C ARG A 19 -11.03 -4.67 9.07
N LYS A 20 -9.74 -4.53 8.80
CA LYS A 20 -8.70 -4.72 9.83
C LYS A 20 -8.80 -3.63 10.89
N VAL A 21 -8.83 -2.36 10.49
CA VAL A 21 -8.81 -1.22 11.41
C VAL A 21 -10.06 -1.21 12.29
N THR A 22 -11.24 -1.51 11.74
CA THR A 22 -12.47 -1.59 12.55
C THR A 22 -12.45 -2.77 13.51
N GLY A 23 -11.93 -3.93 13.10
CA GLY A 23 -11.75 -5.08 13.99
C GLY A 23 -10.76 -4.79 15.11
N ASP A 24 -9.58 -4.26 14.78
CA ASP A 24 -8.55 -3.90 15.76
C ASP A 24 -9.09 -2.80 16.73
N ALA A 25 -9.87 -1.83 16.23
CA ALA A 25 -10.49 -0.79 17.07
C ALA A 25 -11.55 -1.36 18.03
N MET A 26 -12.35 -2.33 17.56
CA MET A 26 -13.32 -3.04 18.40
C MET A 26 -12.61 -3.81 19.51
N GLU A 27 -11.50 -4.50 19.19
CA GLU A 27 -10.70 -5.27 20.14
C GLU A 27 -10.06 -4.40 21.22
N VAL A 28 -9.53 -3.23 20.87
CA VAL A 28 -8.95 -2.25 21.83
C VAL A 28 -9.96 -1.85 22.92
N ARG A 29 -11.26 -1.92 22.61
CA ARG A 29 -12.35 -1.58 23.56
C ARG A 29 -12.81 -2.77 24.40
N GLY A 30 -12.24 -3.96 24.20
CA GLY A 30 -12.58 -5.19 24.91
C GLY A 30 -14.05 -5.57 24.75
N GLY A 31 -14.66 -6.12 25.82
CA GLY A 31 -16.06 -6.52 25.82
C GLY A 31 -17.01 -5.39 25.44
N CYS A 32 -16.72 -4.15 25.84
CA CYS A 32 -17.52 -2.99 25.44
C CYS A 32 -17.52 -2.76 23.93
N GLY A 33 -16.45 -3.11 23.21
CA GLY A 33 -16.42 -3.01 21.75
C GLY A 33 -17.36 -4.00 21.06
N TYR A 34 -17.66 -5.14 21.69
CA TYR A 34 -18.43 -6.22 21.07
C TYR A 34 -19.97 -6.05 21.20
N ILE A 35 -20.42 -5.18 22.10
CA ILE A 35 -21.84 -4.97 22.42
C ILE A 35 -22.51 -4.10 21.34
N GLU A 36 -23.59 -4.59 20.72
CA GLU A 36 -24.24 -4.00 19.53
C GLU A 36 -24.85 -2.59 19.77
N GLU A 37 -25.07 -2.19 21.02
CA GLU A 37 -25.45 -0.83 21.41
C GLU A 37 -24.31 0.19 21.23
N ARG A 38 -23.07 -0.27 21.00
CA ARG A 38 -21.91 0.57 20.69
C ARG A 38 -21.71 0.68 19.18
N ALA A 39 -20.92 1.66 18.76
CA ALA A 39 -20.71 1.91 17.33
C ALA A 39 -19.81 0.84 16.67
N ASP A 40 -18.92 0.21 17.43
CA ASP A 40 -17.86 -0.64 16.90
C ASP A 40 -18.37 -1.88 16.14
N PRO A 41 -19.35 -2.67 16.63
CA PRO A 41 -19.86 -3.84 15.88
C PRO A 41 -20.48 -3.43 14.55
N ARG A 42 -21.22 -2.31 14.54
CA ARG A 42 -21.79 -1.75 13.31
C ARG A 42 -20.69 -1.33 12.33
N LEU A 43 -19.64 -0.64 12.79
CA LEU A 43 -18.51 -0.26 11.93
C LEU A 43 -17.80 -1.49 11.33
N VAL A 44 -17.62 -2.56 12.11
CA VAL A 44 -17.04 -3.81 11.61
C VAL A 44 -17.92 -4.44 10.52
N ARG A 45 -19.25 -4.53 10.75
CA ARG A 45 -20.20 -5.06 9.77
C ARG A 45 -20.21 -4.23 8.49
N ASP A 46 -20.28 -2.90 8.60
CA ASP A 46 -20.34 -1.98 7.46
C ASP A 46 -19.02 -1.96 6.67
N ALA A 47 -17.86 -2.07 7.32
CA ALA A 47 -16.56 -2.10 6.68
C ALA A 47 -16.37 -3.27 5.68
N HIS A 48 -17.14 -4.34 5.82
CA HIS A 48 -17.10 -5.46 4.88
C HIS A 48 -17.67 -5.09 3.52
N LEU A 49 -18.66 -4.20 3.46
CA LEU A 49 -19.38 -3.84 2.24
C LEU A 49 -18.43 -3.39 1.14
N GLY A 50 -17.49 -2.49 1.43
CA GLY A 50 -16.57 -1.95 0.42
C GLY A 50 -15.69 -3.00 -0.26
N SER A 51 -15.41 -4.11 0.42
CA SER A 51 -14.58 -5.20 -0.10
C SER A 51 -15.34 -6.26 -0.91
N ILE A 52 -16.67 -6.14 -0.96
CA ILE A 52 -17.61 -7.06 -1.61
C ILE A 52 -18.33 -6.35 -2.76
N TRP A 53 -18.89 -5.18 -2.49
CA TRP A 53 -19.69 -4.41 -3.43
C TRP A 53 -18.84 -3.73 -4.50
N GLU A 54 -19.38 -3.67 -5.73
CA GLU A 54 -18.68 -3.17 -6.92
C GLU A 54 -17.30 -3.80 -7.16
N GLY A 55 -17.19 -5.10 -6.89
CA GLY A 55 -15.99 -5.88 -7.15
C GLY A 55 -15.29 -6.32 -5.86
N THR A 56 -15.16 -7.64 -5.72
CA THR A 56 -14.39 -8.23 -4.64
C THR A 56 -12.90 -7.92 -4.78
N SER A 57 -12.11 -8.11 -3.72
CA SER A 57 -10.66 -7.86 -3.78
C SER A 57 -9.95 -8.58 -4.93
N ASN A 58 -10.41 -9.76 -5.36
CA ASN A 58 -9.82 -10.46 -6.51
C ASN A 58 -10.19 -9.76 -7.82
N ILE A 59 -11.48 -9.44 -8.02
CA ILE A 59 -11.98 -8.76 -9.22
C ILE A 59 -11.32 -7.38 -9.39
N VAL A 60 -11.19 -6.60 -8.31
CA VAL A 60 -10.52 -5.29 -8.37
C VAL A 60 -9.02 -5.44 -8.66
N ALA A 61 -8.37 -6.48 -8.13
CA ALA A 61 -6.98 -6.75 -8.47
C ALA A 61 -6.83 -7.12 -9.97
N LEU A 62 -7.77 -7.88 -10.55
CA LEU A 62 -7.79 -8.16 -11.99
C LEU A 62 -8.00 -6.88 -12.82
N ASP A 63 -8.71 -5.90 -12.29
CA ASP A 63 -8.82 -4.60 -12.94
C ASP A 63 -7.49 -3.83 -12.96
N VAL A 64 -6.64 -3.99 -11.94
CA VAL A 64 -5.24 -3.53 -11.98
C VAL A 64 -4.49 -4.23 -13.11
N LYS A 65 -4.55 -5.57 -13.21
CA LYS A 65 -3.95 -6.33 -14.32
C LYS A 65 -4.44 -5.83 -15.68
N ARG A 66 -5.74 -5.56 -15.81
CA ARG A 66 -6.35 -5.01 -17.03
C ARG A 66 -5.80 -3.62 -17.37
N ALA A 67 -5.72 -2.72 -16.40
CA ALA A 67 -5.15 -1.38 -16.57
C ALA A 67 -3.69 -1.43 -17.05
N ILE A 68 -2.93 -2.42 -16.59
CA ILE A 68 -1.56 -2.67 -17.03
C ILE A 68 -1.55 -3.16 -18.48
N LYS A 69 -2.25 -4.27 -18.80
CA LYS A 69 -2.18 -4.92 -20.14
C LYS A 69 -2.80 -4.09 -21.25
N ARG A 70 -4.00 -3.52 -21.02
CA ARG A 70 -4.79 -2.90 -22.08
C ARG A 70 -4.55 -1.40 -22.23
N GLU A 71 -4.13 -0.74 -21.15
CA GLU A 71 -4.15 0.73 -21.08
C GLU A 71 -2.76 1.30 -20.80
N GLY A 72 -1.71 0.45 -20.75
CA GLY A 72 -0.33 0.89 -20.58
C GLY A 72 -0.10 1.68 -19.30
N SER A 73 -0.84 1.39 -18.23
CA SER A 73 -0.85 2.26 -17.04
C SER A 73 0.35 2.07 -16.12
N LEU A 74 1.08 0.94 -16.21
CA LEU A 74 2.22 0.63 -15.32
C LEU A 74 3.43 1.55 -15.55
N PRO A 75 3.90 1.77 -16.80
CA PRO A 75 5.00 2.71 -17.05
C PRO A 75 4.67 4.13 -16.56
N VAL A 76 3.42 4.57 -16.74
CA VAL A 76 2.96 5.90 -16.30
C VAL A 76 2.99 6.03 -14.76
N LEU A 77 2.56 4.99 -14.04
CA LEU A 77 2.68 4.96 -12.58
C LEU A 77 4.16 4.98 -12.15
N GLN A 78 5.01 4.19 -12.81
CA GLN A 78 6.43 4.13 -12.49
C GLN A 78 7.12 5.48 -12.71
N GLU A 79 6.86 6.14 -13.83
CA GLU A 79 7.39 7.47 -14.15
C GLU A 79 6.92 8.50 -13.11
N HIS A 80 5.63 8.51 -12.78
CA HIS A 80 5.09 9.40 -11.75
C HIS A 80 5.79 9.22 -10.40
N LEU A 81 5.95 7.97 -9.94
CA LEU A 81 6.60 7.67 -8.66
C LEU A 81 8.10 7.99 -8.67
N ARG A 82 8.78 7.82 -9.81
CA ARG A 82 10.17 8.28 -9.98
C ARG A 82 10.26 9.80 -9.86
N GLY A 83 9.37 10.54 -10.52
CA GLY A 83 9.30 11.99 -10.38
C GLY A 83 9.11 12.45 -8.92
N LEU A 84 8.25 11.76 -8.15
CA LEU A 84 8.10 12.06 -6.72
C LEU A 84 9.39 11.78 -5.94
N LEU A 85 10.10 10.68 -6.23
CA LEU A 85 11.39 10.37 -5.61
C LEU A 85 12.45 11.42 -5.93
N ASP A 86 12.56 11.84 -7.19
CA ASP A 86 13.52 12.86 -7.63
C ASP A 86 13.26 14.20 -6.94
N ASP A 87 11.98 14.56 -6.76
CA ASP A 87 11.53 15.76 -6.05
C ASP A 87 11.67 15.69 -4.52
N THR A 88 11.85 14.49 -3.96
CA THR A 88 12.04 14.28 -2.53
C THR A 88 13.49 14.62 -2.19
N HIS A 89 13.72 15.49 -1.20
CA HIS A 89 15.04 15.84 -0.71
C HIS A 89 15.12 15.61 0.80
N ALA A 90 16.34 15.68 1.36
CA ALA A 90 16.57 15.54 2.81
C ALA A 90 16.08 14.20 3.43
N ILE A 91 16.22 13.10 2.68
CA ILE A 91 16.08 11.73 3.21
C ILE A 91 17.42 11.00 3.11
N ALA A 92 17.65 10.05 4.03
CA ALA A 92 18.83 9.20 4.04
C ALA A 92 19.05 8.52 2.67
N ALA A 93 20.29 8.51 2.18
CA ALA A 93 20.62 7.89 0.89
C ALA A 93 20.25 6.40 0.85
N ALA A 94 20.49 5.67 1.95
CA ALA A 94 20.10 4.27 2.08
C ALA A 94 18.57 4.08 2.02
N TYR A 95 17.80 5.04 2.53
CA TYR A 95 16.34 4.96 2.47
C TYR A 95 15.81 5.25 1.06
N ARG A 96 16.37 6.26 0.38
CA ARG A 96 16.08 6.51 -1.03
C ARG A 96 16.32 5.26 -1.87
N GLN A 97 17.47 4.60 -1.69
CA GLN A 97 17.80 3.39 -2.43
C GLN A 97 16.78 2.28 -2.16
N ALA A 98 16.37 2.09 -0.91
CA ALA A 98 15.35 1.10 -0.55
C ALA A 98 13.99 1.37 -1.25
N LEU A 99 13.58 2.63 -1.39
CA LEU A 99 12.36 3.00 -2.12
C LEU A 99 12.48 2.70 -3.63
N VAL A 100 13.64 3.00 -4.23
CA VAL A 100 13.94 2.71 -5.64
C VAL A 100 13.89 1.21 -5.91
N ASP A 101 14.56 0.42 -5.08
CA ASP A 101 14.62 -1.04 -5.22
C ASP A 101 13.24 -1.68 -5.03
N ALA A 102 12.46 -1.19 -4.05
CA ALA A 102 11.11 -1.65 -3.82
C ALA A 102 10.17 -1.33 -4.99
N LEU A 103 10.26 -0.12 -5.56
CA LEU A 103 9.49 0.25 -6.75
C LEU A 103 9.86 -0.65 -7.94
N ALA A 104 11.15 -0.87 -8.19
CA ALA A 104 11.62 -1.77 -9.25
C ALA A 104 11.10 -3.21 -9.06
N GLY A 105 11.15 -3.73 -7.83
CA GLY A 105 10.60 -5.04 -7.49
C GLY A 105 9.08 -5.13 -7.69
N ALA A 106 8.33 -4.11 -7.27
CA ALA A 106 6.88 -4.06 -7.43
C ALA A 106 6.47 -3.99 -8.91
N VAL A 107 7.17 -3.19 -9.73
CA VAL A 107 6.95 -3.10 -11.18
C VAL A 107 7.24 -4.45 -11.83
N LYS A 108 8.38 -5.08 -11.55
CA LYS A 108 8.73 -6.41 -12.08
C LYS A 108 7.70 -7.48 -11.71
N LEU A 109 7.19 -7.45 -10.48
CA LEU A 109 6.12 -8.36 -10.04
C LEU A 109 4.82 -8.10 -10.82
N ALA A 110 4.46 -6.83 -11.04
CA ALA A 110 3.27 -6.45 -11.78
C ALA A 110 3.35 -6.82 -13.27
N GLU A 111 4.51 -6.68 -13.90
CA GLU A 111 4.77 -7.15 -15.27
C GLU A 111 4.59 -8.66 -15.38
N ARG A 112 5.19 -9.43 -14.45
CA ARG A 112 5.01 -10.90 -14.39
C ARG A 112 3.54 -11.28 -14.21
N ALA A 113 2.83 -10.63 -13.28
CA ALA A 113 1.41 -10.89 -13.05
C ALA A 113 0.54 -10.51 -14.25
N ALA A 114 0.96 -9.54 -15.07
CA ALA A 114 0.29 -9.17 -16.30
C ALA A 114 0.53 -10.19 -17.42
N GLN A 115 1.74 -10.74 -17.54
CA GLN A 115 2.10 -11.72 -18.57
C GLN A 115 1.55 -13.12 -18.27
N ASP A 116 1.51 -13.51 -17.00
CA ASP A 116 0.97 -14.81 -16.57
C ASP A 116 -0.52 -14.93 -16.93
N ASP A 117 -0.92 -16.08 -17.47
CA ASP A 117 -2.33 -16.40 -17.71
C ASP A 117 -3.05 -16.73 -16.38
N GLY A 118 -2.30 -17.11 -15.34
CA GLY A 118 -2.78 -17.24 -13.98
C GLY A 118 -3.10 -15.90 -13.31
N GLU A 119 -3.85 -15.99 -12.20
CA GLU A 119 -4.31 -14.83 -11.42
C GLU A 119 -3.70 -14.75 -10.01
N TYR A 120 -2.90 -15.74 -9.61
CA TYR A 120 -2.42 -15.88 -8.22
C TYR A 120 -1.49 -14.72 -7.78
N LEU A 121 -0.71 -14.15 -8.70
CA LEU A 121 0.18 -13.02 -8.41
C LEU A 121 -0.54 -11.66 -8.38
N VAL A 122 -1.74 -11.56 -8.94
CA VAL A 122 -2.36 -10.27 -9.25
C VAL A 122 -2.66 -9.47 -7.97
N ARG A 123 -3.12 -10.14 -6.91
CA ARG A 123 -3.34 -9.51 -5.60
C ARG A 123 -2.04 -9.07 -4.94
N GLN A 124 -0.97 -9.86 -5.11
CA GLN A 124 0.34 -9.57 -4.55
C GLN A 124 0.94 -8.34 -5.25
N ALA A 125 0.86 -8.30 -6.58
CA ALA A 125 1.25 -7.16 -7.40
C ALA A 125 0.50 -5.89 -7.01
N ALA A 126 -0.85 -5.94 -6.92
CA ALA A 126 -1.67 -4.81 -6.50
C ALA A 126 -1.29 -4.33 -5.09
N THR A 127 -1.03 -5.25 -4.16
CA THR A 127 -0.57 -4.92 -2.80
C THR A 127 0.79 -4.22 -2.82
N ALA A 128 1.75 -4.75 -3.58
CA ALA A 128 3.09 -4.19 -3.68
C ALA A 128 3.08 -2.78 -4.30
N LEU A 129 2.38 -2.60 -5.42
CA LEU A 129 2.22 -1.30 -6.08
C LEU A 129 1.58 -0.27 -5.15
N TYR A 130 0.51 -0.63 -4.45
CA TYR A 130 -0.15 0.28 -3.49
C TYR A 130 0.79 0.70 -2.35
N ASN A 131 1.47 -0.25 -1.72
CA ASN A 131 2.33 0.06 -0.56
C ASN A 131 3.57 0.85 -0.98
N CYS A 132 4.17 0.54 -2.14
CA CYS A 132 5.27 1.34 -2.68
C CYS A 132 4.82 2.76 -3.04
N THR A 133 3.65 2.91 -3.68
CA THR A 133 3.04 4.22 -3.96
C THR A 133 2.85 5.02 -2.67
N THR A 134 2.32 4.39 -1.62
CA THR A 134 2.07 5.02 -0.32
C THR A 134 3.38 5.47 0.34
N ALA A 135 4.40 4.61 0.38
CA ALA A 135 5.68 4.96 0.96
C ALA A 135 6.31 6.14 0.20
N ILE A 136 6.39 6.07 -1.13
CA ILE A 136 6.98 7.14 -1.95
C ILE A 136 6.22 8.47 -1.78
N ALA A 137 4.88 8.44 -1.83
CA ALA A 137 4.06 9.63 -1.64
C ALA A 137 4.27 10.26 -0.26
N MET A 138 4.32 9.46 0.81
CA MET A 138 4.57 9.96 2.16
C MET A 138 5.99 10.54 2.32
N ALA A 139 7.00 9.93 1.70
CA ALA A 139 8.37 10.48 1.72
C ALA A 139 8.44 11.83 0.99
N TRP A 140 7.79 11.92 -0.18
CA TRP A 140 7.68 13.17 -0.94
C TRP A 140 6.96 14.26 -0.13
N GLU A 141 5.80 13.95 0.45
CA GLU A 141 5.07 14.90 1.30
C GLU A 141 5.89 15.35 2.51
N ALA A 142 6.64 14.43 3.13
CA ALA A 142 7.55 14.78 4.21
C ALA A 142 8.62 15.78 3.76
N GLY A 143 9.21 15.57 2.57
CA GLY A 143 10.17 16.51 1.97
C GLY A 143 9.55 17.88 1.67
N LYS A 144 8.28 17.95 1.28
CA LYS A 144 7.59 19.23 1.02
C LYS A 144 7.15 19.96 2.29
N THR A 145 6.82 19.23 3.36
CA THR A 145 6.26 19.77 4.59
C THR A 145 7.26 19.88 5.75
N GLY A 146 8.41 19.21 5.65
CA GLY A 146 9.33 19.01 6.76
C GLY A 146 8.82 18.04 7.84
N SER A 147 7.73 17.31 7.61
CA SER A 147 7.10 16.45 8.62
C SER A 147 7.91 15.16 8.85
N GLN A 148 8.55 15.08 10.01
CA GLN A 148 9.25 13.87 10.47
C GLN A 148 8.29 12.71 10.72
N GLU A 149 7.06 12.99 11.17
CA GLU A 149 6.03 11.98 11.34
C GLU A 149 5.65 11.35 9.99
N ARG A 150 5.48 12.17 8.95
CA ARG A 150 5.14 11.69 7.60
C ARG A 150 6.26 10.83 7.02
N LEU A 151 7.53 11.23 7.23
CA LEU A 151 8.68 10.43 6.84
C LEU A 151 8.71 9.09 7.61
N ARG A 152 8.41 9.12 8.91
CA ARG A 152 8.38 7.91 9.73
C ARG A 152 7.31 6.92 9.27
N LEU A 153 6.12 7.42 8.92
CA LEU A 153 5.05 6.59 8.34
C LEU A 153 5.49 5.95 7.02
N SER A 154 6.14 6.73 6.15
CA SER A 154 6.71 6.21 4.89
C SER A 154 7.68 5.04 5.15
N GLN A 155 8.61 5.20 6.09
CA GLN A 155 9.58 4.17 6.46
C GLN A 155 8.90 2.92 7.01
N LEU A 156 7.90 3.08 7.88
CA LEU A 156 7.15 1.97 8.46
C LEU A 156 6.32 1.22 7.41
N VAL A 157 5.73 1.92 6.43
CA VAL A 157 5.03 1.26 5.32
C VAL A 157 6.01 0.38 4.55
N LEU A 158 7.19 0.88 4.20
CA LEU A 158 8.18 0.10 3.46
C LEU A 158 8.66 -1.12 4.26
N ALA A 159 9.04 -0.91 5.53
CA ALA A 159 9.58 -1.95 6.40
C ALA A 159 8.56 -3.05 6.74
N HIS A 160 7.28 -2.72 6.95
CA HIS A 160 6.29 -3.67 7.44
C HIS A 160 5.30 -4.16 6.38
N ARG A 161 5.18 -3.49 5.22
CA ARG A 161 4.18 -3.82 4.20
C ARG A 161 4.79 -4.23 2.85
N VAL A 162 6.10 -4.07 2.66
CA VAL A 162 6.79 -4.40 1.42
C VAL A 162 7.97 -5.35 1.65
N LEU A 163 8.88 -4.99 2.55
CA LEU A 163 10.10 -5.77 2.77
C LEU A 163 9.87 -7.03 3.64
N PRO A 164 10.73 -8.05 3.52
CA PRO A 164 10.72 -9.20 4.42
C PRO A 164 10.91 -8.77 5.88
N ARG A 165 10.25 -9.48 6.81
CA ARG A 165 10.35 -9.23 8.25
C ARG A 165 10.68 -10.52 8.98
N ASP A 166 11.70 -10.46 9.84
CA ASP A 166 11.98 -11.50 10.83
C ASP A 166 11.08 -11.28 12.06
N PRO A 167 10.21 -12.24 12.41
CA PRO A 167 9.32 -12.12 13.57
C PRO A 167 10.03 -12.28 14.92
N LEU A 168 11.28 -12.78 14.95
CA LEU A 168 12.04 -13.00 16.18
C LEU A 168 12.93 -11.82 16.59
N ASN A 169 13.03 -10.81 15.74
CA ASN A 169 13.77 -9.59 16.01
C ASN A 169 12.78 -8.42 16.18
N GLU A 170 13.15 -7.42 16.99
CA GLU A 170 12.28 -6.26 17.31
C GLU A 170 11.81 -5.52 16.04
N GLY A 171 12.52 -5.69 14.93
CA GLY A 171 12.14 -5.18 13.62
C GLY A 171 12.08 -3.66 13.62
N GLY A 172 11.26 -3.10 12.73
CA GLY A 172 11.11 -1.67 12.60
C GLY A 172 11.98 -1.06 11.52
N VAL A 173 12.19 0.25 11.61
CA VAL A 173 12.91 1.01 10.60
C VAL A 173 14.42 0.84 10.80
N PRO A 174 15.17 0.39 9.77
CA PRO A 174 16.63 0.28 9.82
C PRO A 174 17.31 1.59 10.26
N ALA A 175 18.32 1.52 11.13
CA ALA A 175 19.02 2.70 11.64
C ALA A 175 19.59 3.60 10.53
N GLN A 176 20.10 2.98 9.46
CA GLN A 176 20.61 3.66 8.25
C GLN A 176 19.55 4.45 7.47
N TRP A 177 18.25 4.31 7.78
CA TRP A 177 17.19 5.11 7.17
C TRP A 177 16.88 6.40 7.94
N VAL A 178 17.39 6.51 9.17
CA VAL A 178 17.12 7.64 10.09
C VAL A 178 18.28 8.63 10.14
N GLN A 179 19.50 8.17 9.81
CA GLN A 179 20.73 8.98 9.71
C GLN A 179 20.81 9.72 8.38
#